data_AF-W9NW06-F1
#
_entry.id   AF-W9NW06-F1
#
_cell.length_a   1.000
_cell.length_b   1.000
_cell.length_c   1.000
_cell.angle_alpha   90.00
_cell.angle_beta   90.00
_cell.angle_gamma   90.00
#
_symmetry.space_group_name_H-M   'P 1'
#
loop_
_entity.id
_entity.type
_entity.pdbx_description
1 polymer ?
#
loop_
_entity_poly.entity_id
_entity_poly.type
_entity_poly.pdbx_seq_one_letter_code
_entity_poly.pdbx_strand_id
1 'polypeptide(L)'
;MLFFDEDDRNEVLKSNRFQVRSKHDFSTRMGRFVQRHILRAAGVNILTDYPHKRVKVAIIDTGFCANDDPFFINAERRIRNCRSFIGKETDWEDIHGHGTHVARLVLRHAPECEVYVAKISDTRSFSEDQVGQLAKALEWAGEQADIINLSFGLGQLCPFPCLKEVLDKLMLSCKLIFAAAFNSGGNRSRPWLANHLGVFCIHATNECAVPNLNMNPIAKSSTDNFATLGENIQSY
;
A
#
# COMPACT_ATOMS: atom_id res chain seq x y z
N MET A 1 -14.43 5.34 16.81
CA MET A 1 -14.13 4.87 15.43
C MET A 1 -12.80 5.49 15.04
N LEU A 2 -11.75 4.69 14.82
CA LEU A 2 -10.37 5.18 14.65
C LEU A 2 -9.97 5.44 13.20
N PHE A 3 -10.83 5.06 12.26
CA PHE A 3 -10.61 5.16 10.82
C PHE A 3 -11.91 5.60 10.15
N PHE A 4 -11.83 6.56 9.21
CA PHE A 4 -12.93 6.95 8.33
C PHE A 4 -12.36 7.51 7.02
N ASP A 5 -12.52 6.80 5.91
CA ASP A 5 -12.19 7.30 4.58
C ASP A 5 -13.45 7.97 4.00
N GLU A 6 -13.41 9.28 3.72
CA GLU A 6 -14.59 10.04 3.29
C GLU A 6 -14.98 9.85 1.82
N ASP A 7 -14.20 9.05 1.06
CA ASP A 7 -14.38 8.87 -0.39
C ASP A 7 -15.74 8.22 -0.76
N ASP A 8 -16.41 7.52 0.16
CA ASP A 8 -17.75 6.93 -0.07
C ASP A 8 -18.84 7.97 -0.34
N ARG A 9 -18.67 9.24 0.05
CA ARG A 9 -19.70 10.28 -0.20
C ARG A 9 -19.69 10.83 -1.63
N ASN A 10 -18.63 10.57 -2.41
CA ASN A 10 -18.46 11.17 -3.74
C ASN A 10 -18.64 10.21 -4.91
N GLU A 11 -18.83 8.91 -4.69
CA GLU A 11 -18.99 7.92 -5.78
C GLU A 11 -20.35 8.00 -6.51
N VAL A 12 -21.34 8.73 -6.01
CA VAL A 12 -22.66 8.82 -6.66
C VAL A 12 -22.69 9.80 -7.84
N LEU A 13 -21.67 10.63 -8.04
CA LEU A 13 -21.70 11.67 -9.09
C LEU A 13 -20.32 11.89 -9.74
N LYS A 14 -19.90 11.01 -10.64
CA LYS A 14 -19.14 11.42 -11.85
C LYS A 14 -19.13 10.32 -12.91
N SER A 15 -19.78 10.66 -14.02
CA SER A 15 -19.94 9.91 -15.26
C SER A 15 -18.64 9.46 -15.93
N ASN A 16 -18.67 8.25 -16.50
CA ASN A 16 -17.75 7.70 -17.51
C ASN A 16 -17.22 8.75 -18.50
N ARG A 17 -15.97 9.18 -18.32
CA ARG A 17 -15.13 9.69 -19.42
C ARG A 17 -13.99 8.73 -19.61
N PHE A 18 -13.97 8.04 -20.75
CA PHE A 18 -12.78 7.35 -21.23
C PHE A 18 -11.66 8.38 -21.41
N GLN A 19 -10.75 8.46 -20.44
CA GLN A 19 -9.58 9.31 -20.51
C GLN A 19 -8.56 8.65 -21.45
N VAL A 20 -8.28 9.31 -22.57
CA VAL A 20 -7.23 8.91 -23.51
C VAL A 20 -5.89 8.92 -22.76
N ARG A 21 -5.21 7.78 -22.67
CA ARG A 21 -3.92 7.66 -21.97
C ARG A 21 -2.86 8.55 -22.64
N SER A 22 -2.50 9.64 -21.97
CA SER A 22 -1.42 10.54 -22.40
C SER A 22 -0.07 9.82 -22.38
N LYS A 23 0.80 10.10 -23.37
CA LYS A 23 2.20 9.59 -23.39
C LYS A 23 3.04 10.04 -22.18
N HIS A 24 2.55 11.04 -21.45
CA HIS A 24 3.20 11.60 -20.26
C HIS A 24 2.59 11.10 -18.94
N ASP A 25 1.51 10.32 -19.00
CA ASP A 25 0.89 9.75 -17.81
C ASP A 25 1.88 8.83 -17.05
N PHE A 26 1.78 8.85 -15.73
CA PHE A 26 2.65 8.13 -14.79
C PHE A 26 2.76 6.64 -15.15
N SER A 27 1.63 5.98 -15.45
CA SER A 27 1.62 4.54 -15.75
C SER A 27 2.45 4.22 -16.99
N THR A 28 2.38 5.07 -18.01
CA THR A 28 3.18 4.93 -19.24
C THR A 28 4.67 5.16 -18.97
N ARG A 29 5.01 6.14 -18.13
CA ARG A 29 6.40 6.41 -17.73
C ARG A 29 6.97 5.25 -16.89
N MET A 30 6.19 4.74 -15.95
CA MET A 30 6.57 3.62 -15.09
C MET A 30 6.71 2.33 -15.91
N GLY A 31 5.80 2.06 -16.85
CA GLY A 31 5.92 0.93 -17.76
C GLY A 31 7.22 0.95 -18.57
N ARG A 32 7.59 2.11 -19.11
CA ARG A 32 8.89 2.29 -19.81
C ARG A 32 10.08 2.09 -18.87
N PHE A 33 10.00 2.60 -17.64
CA PHE A 33 11.04 2.42 -16.64
C PHE A 33 11.22 0.93 -16.29
N VAL A 34 10.12 0.24 -15.98
CA VAL A 34 10.11 -1.19 -15.68
C VAL A 34 10.70 -2.00 -16.83
N GLN A 35 10.27 -1.75 -18.07
CA GLN A 35 10.79 -2.45 -19.25
C GLN A 35 12.29 -2.22 -19.48
N ARG A 36 12.80 -1.03 -19.18
CA ARG A 36 14.20 -0.66 -19.44
C ARG A 36 15.16 -1.06 -18.33
N HIS A 37 14.70 -1.01 -17.07
CA HIS A 37 15.59 -1.05 -15.91
C HIS A 37 15.28 -2.18 -14.93
N ILE A 38 14.06 -2.71 -14.91
CA ILE A 38 13.64 -3.75 -13.94
C ILE A 38 13.56 -5.11 -14.61
N LEU A 39 12.78 -5.21 -15.69
CA LEU A 39 12.72 -6.41 -16.51
C LEU A 39 14.05 -6.53 -17.24
N ARG A 40 14.78 -7.62 -16.98
CA ARG A 40 16.03 -7.90 -17.65
C ARG A 40 15.80 -7.89 -19.16
N ALA A 41 16.59 -7.12 -19.91
CA ALA A 41 16.68 -7.32 -21.34
C ALA A 41 17.17 -8.75 -21.58
N ALA A 42 16.39 -9.54 -22.33
CA ALA A 42 16.82 -10.87 -22.75
C ALA A 42 18.17 -10.73 -23.47
N GLY A 43 19.23 -11.33 -22.90
CA GLY A 43 20.58 -11.31 -23.48
C GLY A 43 21.65 -10.50 -22.74
N VAL A 44 21.33 -9.79 -21.65
CA VAL A 44 22.36 -9.13 -20.83
C VAL A 44 22.80 -10.05 -19.69
N ASN A 45 23.93 -10.74 -19.89
CA ASN A 45 24.63 -11.47 -18.83
C ASN A 45 25.31 -10.46 -17.89
N ILE A 46 24.58 -9.93 -16.92
CA ILE A 46 25.20 -9.29 -15.77
C ILE A 46 25.74 -10.43 -14.89
N LEU A 47 27.07 -10.55 -14.80
CA LEU A 47 27.71 -11.36 -13.77
C LEU A 47 27.27 -10.82 -12.40
N THR A 48 26.37 -11.53 -11.71
CA THR A 48 26.00 -11.18 -10.34
C THR A 48 26.40 -12.34 -9.43
N ASP A 49 27.52 -12.18 -8.72
CA ASP A 49 27.91 -13.02 -7.57
C ASP A 49 26.93 -12.89 -6.38
N TYR A 50 25.92 -12.03 -6.49
CA TYR A 50 24.82 -11.96 -5.54
C TYR A 50 23.66 -12.84 -6.01
N PRO A 51 23.21 -13.83 -5.21
CA PRO A 51 21.99 -14.56 -5.50
C PRO A 51 20.85 -13.54 -5.56
N HIS A 52 20.20 -13.44 -6.72
CA HIS A 52 19.06 -12.54 -6.92
C HIS A 52 17.91 -12.97 -5.99
N LYS A 53 17.87 -12.38 -4.80
CA LYS A 53 16.76 -12.54 -3.86
C LYS A 53 15.63 -11.61 -4.30
N ARG A 54 14.44 -12.18 -4.54
CA ARG A 54 13.23 -11.38 -4.82
C ARG A 54 12.89 -10.53 -3.59
N VAL A 55 12.55 -9.27 -3.82
CA VAL A 55 12.06 -8.37 -2.78
C VAL A 55 10.68 -8.85 -2.34
N LYS A 56 10.48 -8.92 -1.03
CA LYS A 56 9.21 -9.35 -0.44
C LYS A 56 8.43 -8.14 0.09
N VAL A 57 7.16 -8.06 -0.27
CA VAL A 57 6.25 -6.97 0.11
C VAL A 57 5.07 -7.56 0.88
N ALA A 58 4.87 -7.12 2.12
CA ALA A 58 3.66 -7.40 2.88
C ALA A 58 2.66 -6.26 2.68
N ILE A 59 1.42 -6.61 2.37
CA ILE A 59 0.28 -5.70 2.27
C ILE A 59 -0.63 -6.01 3.46
N ILE A 60 -0.80 -5.04 4.35
CA ILE A 60 -1.75 -5.15 5.46
C ILE A 60 -2.97 -4.34 5.07
N ASP A 61 -4.10 -5.00 4.82
CA ASP A 61 -5.28 -4.36 4.22
C ASP A 61 -6.56 -5.21 4.40
N THR A 62 -7.56 -5.09 3.51
CA THR A 62 -8.84 -5.81 3.56
C THR A 62 -8.79 -7.26 3.07
N GLY A 63 -7.62 -7.72 2.64
CA GLY A 63 -7.39 -9.08 2.16
C GLY A 63 -6.91 -9.14 0.72
N PHE A 64 -7.06 -10.30 0.09
CA PHE A 64 -6.85 -10.47 -1.35
C PHE A 64 -7.92 -11.37 -1.96
N CYS A 65 -8.40 -11.07 -3.16
CA CYS A 65 -9.21 -11.98 -3.95
C CYS A 65 -8.86 -11.86 -5.44
N ALA A 66 -8.52 -12.97 -6.09
CA ALA A 66 -8.15 -12.97 -7.49
C ALA A 66 -9.35 -12.83 -8.45
N ASN A 67 -10.57 -13.24 -8.04
CA ASN A 67 -11.82 -13.16 -8.81
C ASN A 67 -11.70 -13.54 -10.31
N ASP A 68 -11.01 -14.64 -10.61
CA ASP A 68 -10.71 -15.10 -11.98
C ASP A 68 -10.06 -14.03 -12.89
N ASP A 69 -9.48 -12.97 -12.33
CA ASP A 69 -8.83 -11.91 -13.08
C ASP A 69 -7.58 -12.45 -13.79
N PRO A 70 -7.49 -12.36 -15.13
CA PRO A 70 -6.34 -12.84 -15.89
C PRO A 70 -5.01 -12.24 -15.43
N PHE A 71 -5.00 -11.02 -14.88
CA PHE A 71 -3.81 -10.42 -14.32
C PHE A 71 -3.30 -11.21 -13.11
N PHE A 72 -4.21 -11.56 -12.19
CA PHE A 72 -3.84 -12.28 -10.98
C PHE A 72 -3.52 -13.74 -11.25
N ILE A 73 -4.21 -14.39 -12.20
CA ILE A 73 -3.84 -15.75 -12.65
C ILE A 73 -2.38 -15.79 -13.11
N ASN A 74 -1.94 -14.80 -13.90
CA ASN A 74 -0.55 -14.70 -14.33
C ASN A 74 0.42 -14.28 -13.20
N ALA A 75 -0.10 -13.68 -12.14
CA ALA A 75 0.67 -13.22 -10.99
C ALA A 75 0.65 -14.18 -9.80
N GLU A 76 -0.16 -15.23 -9.83
CA GLU A 76 -0.56 -16.03 -8.66
C GLU A 76 0.65 -16.58 -7.91
N ARG A 77 1.65 -17.08 -8.65
CA ARG A 77 2.90 -17.62 -8.08
C ARG A 77 3.69 -16.61 -7.25
N ARG A 78 3.42 -15.31 -7.41
CA ARG A 78 4.05 -14.23 -6.66
C ARG A 78 3.27 -13.86 -5.40
N ILE A 79 1.98 -14.19 -5.30
CA ILE A 79 1.25 -14.14 -4.03
C ILE A 79 1.67 -15.38 -3.23
N ARG A 80 2.52 -15.20 -2.22
CA ARG A 80 3.14 -16.30 -1.50
C ARG A 80 2.34 -16.78 -0.30
N ASN A 81 1.65 -15.88 0.38
CA ASN A 81 0.85 -16.20 1.55
C ASN A 81 -0.21 -15.13 1.79
N CYS A 82 -1.41 -15.57 2.18
CA CYS A 82 -2.51 -14.73 2.62
C CYS A 82 -2.97 -15.25 3.99
N ARG A 83 -3.08 -14.35 4.97
CA ARG A 83 -3.51 -14.68 6.33
C ARG A 83 -4.46 -13.63 6.85
N SER A 84 -5.53 -14.07 7.50
CA SER A 84 -6.40 -13.17 8.23
C SER A 84 -6.01 -13.04 9.70
N PHE A 85 -6.05 -11.81 10.19
CA PHE A 85 -5.93 -11.44 11.60
C PHE A 85 -7.28 -11.03 12.18
N ILE A 86 -8.37 -11.18 11.41
CA ILE A 86 -9.74 -11.08 11.91
C ILE A 86 -10.46 -12.41 11.69
N GLY A 87 -11.15 -12.91 12.70
CA GLY A 87 -11.79 -14.22 12.63
C GLY A 87 -10.78 -15.37 12.49
N LYS A 88 -10.98 -16.26 11.51
CA LYS A 88 -10.13 -17.42 11.26
C LYS A 88 -8.98 -17.06 10.32
N GLU A 89 -7.80 -17.63 10.53
CA GLU A 89 -6.62 -17.32 9.71
C GLU A 89 -6.78 -17.59 8.20
N THR A 90 -7.63 -18.56 7.84
CA THR A 90 -7.95 -18.93 6.46
C THR A 90 -8.96 -17.99 5.79
N ASP A 91 -9.56 -17.06 6.53
CA ASP A 91 -10.59 -16.14 6.05
C ASP A 91 -9.99 -14.84 5.49
N TRP A 92 -8.99 -14.97 4.62
CA TRP A 92 -8.20 -13.85 4.08
C TRP A 92 -8.83 -13.20 2.84
N GLU A 93 -9.95 -13.73 2.36
CA GLU A 93 -10.61 -13.28 1.13
C GLU A 93 -11.05 -11.82 1.24
N ASP A 94 -10.76 -11.05 0.20
CA ASP A 94 -11.11 -9.63 0.14
C ASP A 94 -12.53 -9.44 -0.37
N ILE A 95 -13.46 -9.17 0.54
CA ILE A 95 -14.86 -8.86 0.20
C ILE A 95 -15.08 -7.35 -0.07
N HIS A 96 -14.10 -6.51 0.25
CA HIS A 96 -14.17 -5.07 0.03
C HIS A 96 -13.52 -4.65 -1.29
N GLY A 97 -12.41 -5.29 -1.67
CA GLY A 97 -11.65 -5.04 -2.89
C GLY A 97 -10.49 -4.05 -2.76
N HIS A 98 -10.29 -3.39 -1.60
CA HIS A 98 -9.22 -2.40 -1.43
C HIS A 98 -7.84 -3.06 -1.36
N GLY A 99 -7.67 -4.11 -0.55
CA GLY A 99 -6.43 -4.88 -0.49
C GLY A 99 -6.06 -5.51 -1.84
N THR A 100 -7.04 -6.00 -2.58
CA THR A 100 -6.87 -6.51 -3.95
C THR A 100 -6.42 -5.43 -4.92
N HIS A 101 -7.00 -4.22 -4.84
CA HIS A 101 -6.58 -3.06 -5.62
C HIS A 101 -5.09 -2.74 -5.36
N VAL A 102 -4.70 -2.68 -4.10
CA VAL A 102 -3.30 -2.41 -3.68
C VAL A 102 -2.35 -3.51 -4.18
N ALA A 103 -2.72 -4.78 -4.03
CA ALA A 103 -1.93 -5.91 -4.50
C ALA A 103 -1.67 -5.85 -6.01
N ARG A 104 -2.67 -5.44 -6.80
CA ARG A 104 -2.52 -5.22 -8.24
C ARG A 104 -1.48 -4.16 -8.55
N LEU A 105 -1.53 -3.01 -7.88
CA LEU A 105 -0.58 -1.92 -8.11
C LEU A 105 0.86 -2.34 -7.80
N VAL A 106 1.06 -3.02 -6.67
CA VAL A 106 2.37 -3.57 -6.29
C VAL A 106 2.88 -4.53 -7.35
N LEU A 107 2.08 -5.55 -7.72
CA LEU A 107 2.49 -6.56 -8.69
C LEU A 107 2.68 -6.01 -10.12
N ARG A 108 2.01 -4.90 -10.45
CA ARG A 108 2.12 -4.23 -11.76
C ARG A 108 3.40 -3.43 -11.88
N HIS A 109 3.80 -2.74 -10.82
CA HIS A 109 4.95 -1.83 -10.84
C HIS A 109 6.25 -2.47 -10.31
N ALA A 110 6.13 -3.55 -9.52
CA ALA A 110 7.24 -4.38 -9.08
C ALA A 110 7.03 -5.83 -9.55
N PRO A 111 7.17 -6.12 -10.86
CA PRO A 111 6.82 -7.43 -11.42
C PRO A 111 7.63 -8.60 -10.83
N GLU A 112 8.83 -8.35 -10.34
CA GLU A 112 9.71 -9.37 -9.77
C GLU A 112 9.50 -9.62 -8.26
N CYS A 113 8.62 -8.85 -7.59
CA CYS A 113 8.42 -9.00 -6.14
C CYS A 113 7.57 -10.23 -5.77
N GLU A 114 7.70 -10.64 -4.52
CA GLU A 114 6.79 -11.58 -3.87
C GLU A 114 5.88 -10.81 -2.92
N VAL A 115 4.59 -11.12 -2.92
CA VAL A 115 3.57 -10.42 -2.13
C VAL A 115 3.00 -11.35 -1.07
N TYR A 116 2.84 -10.80 0.12
CA TYR A 116 2.23 -11.41 1.28
C TYR A 116 1.07 -10.53 1.71
N VAL A 117 -0.08 -11.10 2.06
CA VAL A 117 -1.27 -10.31 2.39
C VAL A 117 -1.75 -10.65 3.79
N ALA A 118 -1.87 -9.62 4.64
CA ALA A 118 -2.49 -9.70 5.96
C ALA A 118 -3.83 -8.99 5.94
N LYS A 119 -4.92 -9.73 6.12
CA LYS A 119 -6.26 -9.15 6.27
C LYS A 119 -6.46 -8.69 7.71
N ILE A 120 -6.83 -7.43 7.90
CA ILE A 120 -7.07 -6.83 9.23
C ILE A 120 -8.46 -6.23 9.39
N SER A 121 -9.23 -6.09 8.31
CA SER A 121 -10.60 -5.58 8.32
C SER A 121 -11.37 -6.09 7.12
N ASP A 122 -12.68 -6.29 7.28
CA ASP A 122 -13.61 -6.52 6.15
C ASP A 122 -14.09 -5.21 5.52
N THR A 123 -13.70 -4.08 6.12
CA THR A 123 -14.17 -2.75 5.74
C THR A 123 -12.99 -1.78 5.64
N ARG A 124 -13.21 -0.62 5.04
CA ARG A 124 -12.37 0.56 5.29
C ARG A 124 -12.72 1.17 6.65
N SER A 125 -12.72 0.40 7.71
CA SER A 125 -12.86 0.92 9.07
C SER A 125 -12.10 0.06 10.05
N PHE A 126 -11.63 0.69 11.11
CA PHE A 126 -10.78 0.10 12.12
C PHE A 126 -11.26 0.57 13.50
N SER A 127 -11.55 -0.38 14.38
CA SER A 127 -11.92 -0.12 15.76
C SER A 127 -10.72 -0.23 16.71
N GLU A 128 -10.84 0.35 17.91
CA GLU A 128 -9.82 0.21 18.96
C GLU A 128 -9.55 -1.25 19.31
N ASP A 129 -10.59 -2.09 19.28
CA ASP A 129 -10.48 -3.52 19.57
C ASP A 129 -9.61 -4.28 18.56
N GLN A 130 -9.41 -3.73 17.36
CA GLN A 130 -8.59 -4.34 16.31
C GLN A 130 -7.10 -3.97 16.42
N VAL A 131 -6.71 -3.04 17.29
CA VAL A 131 -5.32 -2.60 17.48
C VAL A 131 -4.38 -3.78 17.76
N GLY A 132 -4.82 -4.72 18.62
CA GLY A 132 -4.04 -5.93 18.91
C GLY A 132 -3.87 -6.85 17.70
N GLN A 133 -4.86 -6.90 16.80
CA GLN A 133 -4.77 -7.69 15.57
C GLN A 133 -3.82 -7.03 14.56
N LEU A 134 -3.82 -5.69 14.47
CA LEU A 134 -2.85 -4.97 13.66
C LEU A 134 -1.42 -5.15 14.17
N ALA A 135 -1.20 -5.14 15.49
CA ALA A 135 0.12 -5.42 16.07
C ALA A 135 0.64 -6.80 15.63
N LYS A 136 -0.20 -7.84 15.73
CA LYS A 136 0.15 -9.20 15.27
C LYS A 136 0.38 -9.26 13.75
N ALA A 137 -0.42 -8.54 12.97
CA ALA A 137 -0.24 -8.46 11.52
C ALA A 137 1.09 -7.81 11.13
N LEU A 138 1.50 -6.76 11.85
CA LEU A 138 2.79 -6.09 11.67
C LEU A 138 3.96 -7.00 12.04
N GLU A 139 3.87 -7.74 13.15
CA GLU A 139 4.90 -8.71 13.53
C GLU A 139 5.05 -9.80 12.47
N TRP A 140 3.94 -10.39 12.03
CA TRP A 140 3.94 -11.38 10.95
C TRP A 140 4.52 -10.80 9.66
N ALA A 141 4.14 -9.58 9.28
CA ALA A 141 4.67 -8.91 8.10
C ALA A 141 6.19 -8.72 8.18
N GLY A 142 6.74 -8.41 9.36
CA GLY A 142 8.17 -8.32 9.60
C GLY A 142 8.93 -9.64 9.40
N GLU A 143 8.30 -10.77 9.72
CA GLU A 143 8.86 -12.09 9.48
C GLU A 143 8.82 -12.46 7.99
N GLN A 144 7.76 -12.06 7.29
CA GLN A 144 7.54 -12.44 5.89
C GLN A 144 8.28 -11.57 4.89
N ALA A 145 8.35 -10.26 5.10
CA ALA A 145 8.65 -9.28 4.06
C ALA A 145 9.79 -8.32 4.40
N ASP A 146 10.36 -7.70 3.36
CA ASP A 146 11.36 -6.64 3.47
C ASP A 146 10.68 -5.26 3.52
N ILE A 147 9.55 -5.13 2.82
CA ILE A 147 8.73 -3.93 2.72
C ILE A 147 7.34 -4.21 3.29
N ILE A 148 6.77 -3.27 4.05
CA ILE A 148 5.41 -3.34 4.58
C ILE A 148 4.63 -2.14 4.06
N ASN A 149 3.50 -2.41 3.40
CA ASN A 149 2.60 -1.40 2.88
C ASN A 149 1.34 -1.30 3.74
N LEU A 150 1.05 -0.09 4.22
CA LEU A 150 -0.11 0.28 5.01
C LEU A 150 -0.91 1.35 4.24
N SER A 151 -1.83 0.93 3.37
CA SER A 151 -2.65 1.86 2.57
C SER A 151 -3.83 2.44 3.35
N PHE A 152 -3.62 2.72 4.64
CA PHE A 152 -4.63 3.23 5.57
C PHE A 152 -3.96 4.08 6.66
N GLY A 153 -4.72 4.97 7.30
CA GLY A 153 -4.24 5.81 8.40
C GLY A 153 -5.00 5.53 9.68
N LEU A 154 -4.30 5.38 10.81
CA LEU A 154 -4.94 5.44 12.12
C LEU A 154 -5.10 6.92 12.52
N GLY A 155 -6.27 7.27 13.05
CA GLY A 155 -6.56 8.62 13.51
C GLY A 155 -5.48 9.22 14.43
N GLN A 156 -5.56 10.53 14.65
CA GLN A 156 -4.53 11.29 15.39
C GLN A 156 -4.46 10.95 16.89
N LEU A 157 -5.46 10.24 17.42
CA LEU A 157 -5.63 9.98 18.84
C LEU A 157 -4.80 8.75 19.26
N CYS A 158 -3.74 9.05 20.01
CA CYS A 158 -2.88 8.19 20.83
C CYS A 158 -2.11 7.06 20.11
N PRO A 159 -0.76 7.10 20.11
CA PRO A 159 0.06 5.93 19.85
C PRO A 159 -0.36 4.82 20.81
N PHE A 160 -0.93 3.73 20.31
CA PHE A 160 -1.07 2.53 21.13
C PHE A 160 0.36 2.03 21.42
N PRO A 161 0.81 1.92 22.68
CA PRO A 161 2.18 1.56 23.00
C PRO A 161 2.64 0.27 22.31
N CYS A 162 1.75 -0.71 22.22
CA CYS A 162 2.01 -1.96 21.51
C CYS A 162 2.33 -1.77 20.02
N LEU A 163 1.61 -0.90 19.31
CA LEU A 163 1.92 -0.61 17.90
C LEU A 163 3.24 0.14 17.76
N LYS A 164 3.52 1.08 18.69
CA LYS A 164 4.79 1.82 18.68
C LYS A 164 5.97 0.87 18.83
N GLU A 165 5.92 -0.02 19.83
CA GLU A 165 6.97 -1.01 20.08
C GLU A 165 7.20 -1.93 18.88
N VAL A 166 6.13 -2.39 18.22
CA VAL A 166 6.23 -3.23 17.02
C VAL A 166 6.86 -2.44 15.86
N LEU A 167 6.44 -1.19 15.61
CA LEU A 167 7.03 -0.36 14.55
C LEU A 167 8.51 -0.09 14.80
N ASP A 168 8.89 0.28 16.03
CA ASP A 168 10.29 0.49 16.42
C ASP A 168 11.13 -0.77 16.17
N LYS A 169 10.62 -1.94 16.58
CA LYS A 169 11.29 -3.24 16.35
C LYS A 169 11.48 -3.53 14.85
N LEU A 170 10.47 -3.25 14.03
CA LEU A 170 10.55 -3.44 12.58
C LEU A 170 11.59 -2.50 11.95
N MET A 171 11.67 -1.24 12.38
CA MET A 171 12.70 -0.30 11.93
C MET A 171 14.10 -0.77 12.30
N LEU A 172 14.30 -1.19 13.55
CA LEU A 172 15.58 -1.74 14.01
C LEU A 172 15.97 -3.02 13.24
N SER A 173 14.98 -3.76 12.74
CA SER A 173 15.17 -4.93 11.88
C SER A 173 15.29 -4.58 10.39
N CYS A 174 15.55 -3.31 10.06
CA CYS A 174 15.77 -2.78 8.71
C CYS A 174 14.60 -3.04 7.74
N LYS A 175 13.36 -3.08 8.25
CA LYS A 175 12.16 -3.14 7.40
C LYS A 175 11.82 -1.75 6.88
N LEU A 176 11.33 -1.67 5.65
CA LEU A 176 10.81 -0.42 5.09
C LEU A 176 9.30 -0.40 5.25
N ILE A 177 8.75 0.59 5.95
CA ILE A 177 7.31 0.71 6.16
C ILE A 177 6.80 1.95 5.45
N PHE A 178 5.81 1.76 4.58
CA PHE A 178 5.13 2.80 3.83
C PHE A 178 3.71 2.93 4.35
N ALA A 179 3.28 4.15 4.68
CA ALA A 179 1.94 4.43 5.13
C ALA A 179 1.33 5.62 4.38
N ALA A 180 0.05 5.51 4.03
CA ALA A 180 -0.68 6.58 3.38
C ALA A 180 -0.79 7.82 4.28
N ALA A 181 -0.60 9.01 3.70
CA ALA A 181 -0.79 10.29 4.37
C ALA A 181 -2.27 10.58 4.73
N PHE A 182 -3.20 9.74 4.23
CA PHE A 182 -4.64 9.75 4.49
C PHE A 182 -5.43 10.87 3.80
N ASN A 183 -6.72 10.63 3.57
CA ASN A 183 -7.66 11.51 2.86
C ASN A 183 -8.41 12.45 3.81
N SER A 184 -7.67 13.16 4.66
CA SER A 184 -8.29 14.03 5.68
C SER A 184 -8.30 15.52 5.35
N GLY A 185 -7.74 15.88 4.20
CA GLY A 185 -7.56 17.25 3.75
C GLY A 185 -6.57 18.05 4.59
N GLY A 186 -6.22 19.24 4.09
CA GLY A 186 -5.18 20.08 4.68
C GLY A 186 -5.43 20.53 6.13
N ASN A 187 -6.68 20.47 6.61
CA ASN A 187 -7.00 20.87 7.98
C ASN A 187 -6.60 19.83 9.03
N ARG A 188 -6.11 18.65 8.63
CA ARG A 188 -5.66 17.60 9.54
C ARG A 188 -4.17 17.31 9.33
N SER A 189 -3.50 16.99 10.43
CA SER A 189 -2.13 16.45 10.41
C SER A 189 -2.12 15.00 9.93
N ARG A 190 -0.95 14.55 9.45
CA ARG A 190 -0.67 13.15 9.13
C ARG A 190 -1.20 12.19 10.21
N PRO A 191 -1.82 11.06 9.81
CA PRO A 191 -2.27 10.03 10.74
C PRO A 191 -1.08 9.46 11.54
N TRP A 192 -1.37 8.86 12.69
CA TRP A 192 -0.31 8.45 13.63
C TRP A 192 0.72 7.51 12.99
N LEU A 193 0.28 6.47 12.26
CA LEU A 193 1.16 5.53 11.56
C LEU A 193 2.13 6.23 10.60
N ALA A 194 1.60 7.08 9.72
CA ALA A 194 2.39 7.80 8.74
C ALA A 194 3.18 8.97 9.36
N ASN A 195 2.91 9.31 10.62
CA ASN A 195 3.66 10.31 11.36
C ASN A 195 4.70 9.69 12.32
N HIS A 196 4.79 8.36 12.37
CA HIS A 196 5.79 7.67 13.17
C HIS A 196 7.18 7.84 12.56
N LEU A 197 8.19 8.10 13.39
CA LEU A 197 9.56 8.25 12.92
C LEU A 197 10.03 6.95 12.24
N GLY A 198 10.66 7.06 11.07
CA GLY A 198 11.11 5.91 10.27
C GLY A 198 10.06 5.35 9.29
N VAL A 199 8.78 5.73 9.42
CA VAL A 199 7.75 5.36 8.44
C VAL A 199 7.74 6.35 7.29
N PHE A 200 7.74 5.84 6.06
CA PHE A 200 7.61 6.64 4.84
C PHE A 200 6.14 7.06 4.64
N CYS A 201 5.85 8.32 4.93
CA CYS A 201 4.54 8.92 4.68
C CYS A 201 4.36 9.27 3.20
N ILE A 202 3.38 8.66 2.55
CA ILE A 202 3.12 8.83 1.11
C ILE A 202 1.86 9.65 0.88
N HIS A 203 2.03 10.85 0.30
CA HIS A 203 0.96 11.74 -0.16
C HIS A 203 0.53 11.37 -1.59
N ALA A 204 -0.70 11.75 -1.94
CA ALA A 204 -1.25 11.57 -3.27
C ALA A 204 -1.02 12.81 -4.15
N THR A 205 -0.77 12.59 -5.43
CA THR A 205 -0.76 13.63 -6.47
C THR A 205 -1.62 13.18 -7.64
N ASN A 206 -1.99 14.13 -8.49
CA ASN A 206 -2.55 13.84 -9.81
C ASN A 206 -1.47 13.47 -10.84
N GLU A 207 -1.88 13.20 -12.07
CA GLU A 207 -1.00 12.78 -13.19
C GLU A 207 0.11 13.79 -13.53
N CYS A 208 -0.07 15.05 -13.12
CA CYS A 208 0.89 16.14 -13.30
C CYS A 208 1.79 16.34 -12.08
N ALA A 209 1.77 15.42 -11.11
CA ALA A 209 2.49 15.53 -9.83
C ALA A 209 2.08 16.76 -8.98
N VAL A 210 0.85 17.24 -9.16
CA VAL A 210 0.29 18.32 -8.34
C VAL A 210 -0.42 17.69 -7.13
N PRO A 211 -0.12 18.11 -5.89
CA PRO A 211 -0.78 17.59 -4.70
C PRO A 211 -2.20 18.15 -4.57
N ASN A 212 -3.15 17.27 -4.24
CA ASN A 212 -4.52 17.68 -3.92
C ASN A 212 -4.66 17.95 -2.41
N LEU A 213 -4.83 19.23 -2.06
CA LEU A 213 -4.94 19.69 -0.67
C LEU A 213 -6.27 19.31 0.00
N ASN A 214 -7.28 18.89 -0.78
CA ASN A 214 -8.53 18.37 -0.22
C ASN A 214 -8.37 16.92 0.25
N MET A 215 -7.41 16.18 -0.30
CA MET A 215 -7.11 14.80 0.13
C MET A 215 -5.98 14.80 1.16
N ASN A 216 -4.85 15.40 0.81
CA ASN A 216 -3.63 15.31 1.59
C ASN A 216 -3.67 16.15 2.88
N PRO A 217 -3.05 15.67 3.97
CA PRO A 217 -2.69 16.55 5.08
C PRO A 217 -1.64 17.58 4.63
N ILE A 218 -1.49 18.65 5.41
CA ILE A 218 -0.45 19.65 5.14
C ILE A 218 0.94 19.02 5.22
N ALA A 219 1.76 19.32 4.21
CA ALA A 219 3.16 18.96 4.18
C ALA A 219 3.91 19.60 5.37
N LYS A 220 4.71 18.81 6.07
CA LYS A 220 5.47 19.27 7.24
C LYS A 220 6.81 19.84 6.79
N SER A 221 7.16 21.04 7.25
CA SER A 221 8.44 21.69 6.90
C SER A 221 9.66 21.03 7.56
N SER A 222 9.46 20.26 8.64
CA SER A 222 10.52 19.68 9.46
C SER A 222 10.86 18.21 9.13
N THR A 223 10.24 17.63 8.11
CA THR A 223 10.44 16.22 7.73
C THR A 223 10.15 16.01 6.25
N ASP A 224 10.60 14.89 5.70
CA ASP A 224 10.38 14.54 4.30
C ASP A 224 8.88 14.34 4.00
N ASN A 225 8.47 14.83 2.82
CA ASN A 225 7.11 14.70 2.30
C ASN A 225 7.19 13.94 0.98
N PHE A 226 7.13 12.62 1.05
CA PHE A 226 7.08 11.79 -0.13
C PHE A 226 5.67 11.81 -0.74
N ALA A 227 5.60 11.76 -2.06
CA ALA A 227 4.35 11.72 -2.78
C ALA A 227 4.48 10.90 -4.07
N THR A 228 3.38 10.31 -4.52
CA THR A 228 3.28 9.59 -5.80
C THR A 228 1.91 9.82 -6.43
N LEU A 229 1.69 9.32 -7.64
CA LEU A 229 0.36 9.34 -8.25
C LEU A 229 -0.63 8.58 -7.34
N GLY A 230 -1.71 9.22 -6.94
CA GLY A 230 -2.75 8.65 -6.08
C GLY A 230 -4.18 9.02 -6.45
N GLU A 231 -4.38 9.91 -7.43
CA GLU A 231 -5.70 10.30 -7.91
C GLU A 231 -6.07 9.52 -9.19
N ASN A 232 -7.34 9.10 -9.29
CA ASN A 232 -7.89 8.40 -10.45
C ASN A 232 -7.06 7.17 -10.89
N ILE A 233 -6.57 6.41 -9.91
CA ILE A 233 -5.79 5.20 -10.17
C ILE A 233 -6.69 4.09 -10.68
N GLN A 234 -6.58 3.76 -11.96
CA GLN A 234 -7.28 2.61 -12.52
C GLN A 234 -6.60 1.31 -12.05
N SER A 235 -7.28 0.53 -11.20
CA SER A 235 -6.93 -0.87 -10.99
C SER A 235 -7.68 -1.82 -11.91
N TYR A 236 -8.86 -1.47 -12.39
CA TYR A 236 -9.63 -2.21 -13.41
C TYR A 236 -10.70 -1.28 -13.98
#